data_AF-A0A7M4E5H3-F1
#
_entry.id   AF-A0A7M4E5H3-F1
#
_cell.length_a   1.000
_cell.length_b   1.000
_cell.length_c   1.000
_cell.angle_alpha   90.00
_cell.angle_beta   90.00
_cell.angle_gamma   90.00
#
_symmetry.space_group_name_H-M   'P 1'
#
loop_
_entity.id
_entity.type
_entity.pdbx_description
1 polymer ?
#
loop_
_entity_poly.entity_id
_entity_poly.type
_entity_poly.pdbx_seq_one_letter_code
_entity_poly.pdbx_strand_id
1 'polypeptide(L)'
;MAFSTRSFHRSTSSTFQAPAPSLSSSSYRKIGIQKYQAPSVYGGAGGCGTRISTSTKYGGGFGHGSDNTFQFNAIGNDLLAGNEKLTMQNLNDRLASYLEKVHSLEKTNSQLEKQIREWYANSSSSTRQDYSPYYNTIGAVQLENARLILQIDNAKLAADDFRMKYESELAIRQGAENDTAGLLKVIDDLTLTKAHLESQVEGMTEELAFLKKNHEEHHKPLNVEVDAAPSIDLAKIMENMRQQYESMAQKNRQEAKDRFDRQVNSHSVNTEQLNSKKTEITDLKRTFQSLEIELQSQLSMKKALEDTLAETEARYGSLLAQIQAAVGNVGGQLLQVRDDMERQNNEYNILLDVKTRLEMEIATYRRLLEGEDIGLPLYEVRKIVEEVVDGKVVSSKVKEIEEKI
;
A
#
# COMPACT_ATOMS: atom_id res chain seq x y z
N MET A 1 -10.37 71.61 -23.55
CA MET A 1 -8.98 71.21 -23.82
C MET A 1 -8.95 69.70 -23.99
N ALA A 2 -8.53 69.23 -25.16
CA ALA A 2 -8.19 67.83 -25.39
C ALA A 2 -6.82 67.51 -24.75
N PHE A 3 -6.58 66.23 -24.47
CA PHE A 3 -5.34 65.50 -24.11
C PHE A 3 -5.67 64.60 -22.90
N SER A 4 -5.20 63.37 -22.76
CA SER A 4 -4.64 62.37 -23.66
C SER A 4 -4.65 61.07 -22.85
N THR A 5 -4.86 59.98 -23.57
CA THR A 5 -4.72 58.58 -23.22
C THR A 5 -3.54 58.22 -22.29
N ARG A 6 -3.77 57.35 -21.30
CA ARG A 6 -2.98 56.11 -21.09
C ARG A 6 -3.60 55.16 -20.06
N SER A 7 -4.03 54.02 -20.57
CA SER A 7 -4.42 52.81 -19.84
C SER A 7 -3.20 51.91 -19.63
N PHE A 8 -3.13 51.25 -18.46
CA PHE A 8 -2.32 50.05 -18.25
C PHE A 8 -3.19 49.02 -17.52
N HIS A 9 -3.83 48.12 -18.28
CA HIS A 9 -4.37 46.87 -17.77
C HIS A 9 -3.45 45.75 -18.24
N ARG A 10 -2.81 45.06 -17.29
CA ARG A 10 -2.04 43.84 -17.52
C ARG A 10 -2.99 42.66 -17.25
N SER A 11 -3.65 42.19 -18.30
CA SER A 11 -4.45 40.95 -18.26
C SER A 11 -3.59 39.78 -18.74
N THR A 12 -3.34 38.82 -17.86
CA THR A 12 -2.80 37.51 -18.22
C THR A 12 -3.97 36.59 -18.56
N SER A 13 -4.25 36.43 -19.86
CA SER A 13 -5.20 35.43 -20.37
C SER A 13 -4.44 34.16 -20.76
N SER A 14 -4.56 33.09 -19.97
CA SER A 14 -4.19 31.74 -20.39
C SER A 14 -5.41 31.08 -21.03
N THR A 15 -5.40 30.95 -22.35
CA THR A 15 -6.37 30.19 -23.13
C THR A 15 -6.15 28.70 -22.88
N PHE A 16 -7.05 28.06 -22.13
CA PHE A 16 -7.18 26.61 -22.14
C PHE A 16 -8.28 26.22 -23.12
N GLN A 17 -7.87 25.50 -24.16
CA GLN A 17 -8.69 25.00 -25.24
C GLN A 17 -9.20 23.61 -24.84
N ALA A 18 -10.51 23.46 -24.69
CA ALA A 18 -11.15 22.16 -24.42
C ALA A 18 -11.25 21.33 -25.71
N PRO A 19 -10.94 20.02 -25.70
CA PRO A 19 -11.28 19.15 -26.82
C PRO A 19 -12.70 18.61 -26.67
N ALA A 20 -13.44 18.62 -27.79
CA ALA A 20 -14.77 18.03 -27.95
C ALA A 20 -14.73 16.49 -27.97
N PRO A 21 -15.83 15.78 -27.65
CA PRO A 21 -15.87 14.33 -27.69
C PRO A 21 -16.10 13.82 -29.13
N SER A 22 -15.26 12.89 -29.58
CA SER A 22 -15.47 12.14 -30.82
C SER A 22 -16.20 10.82 -30.54
N LEU A 23 -17.38 10.68 -31.13
CA LEU A 23 -18.09 9.42 -31.29
C LEU A 23 -17.31 8.53 -32.26
N SER A 24 -16.86 7.36 -31.79
CA SER A 24 -16.33 6.30 -32.66
C SER A 24 -17.18 5.04 -32.52
N SER A 25 -17.60 4.57 -33.68
CA SER A 25 -18.53 3.49 -33.94
C SER A 25 -17.97 2.11 -33.61
N SER A 26 -18.91 1.27 -33.18
CA SER A 26 -18.76 -0.15 -32.94
C SER A 26 -18.20 -0.91 -34.16
N SER A 27 -17.19 -1.76 -33.94
CA SER A 27 -16.79 -2.83 -34.86
C SER A 27 -16.35 -4.05 -34.06
N TYR A 28 -17.21 -5.05 -34.03
CA TYR A 28 -16.99 -6.34 -33.42
C TYR A 28 -15.88 -7.10 -34.17
N ARG A 29 -14.70 -7.29 -33.56
CA ARG A 29 -13.75 -8.33 -33.98
C ARG A 29 -13.76 -9.46 -32.95
N LYS A 30 -14.11 -10.65 -33.42
CA LYS A 30 -14.05 -11.92 -32.69
C LYS A 30 -12.57 -12.31 -32.58
N ILE A 31 -11.96 -12.11 -31.41
CA ILE A 31 -10.59 -12.56 -31.13
C ILE A 31 -10.68 -13.91 -30.40
N GLY A 32 -10.12 -14.94 -31.03
CA GLY A 32 -9.96 -16.26 -30.42
C GLY A 32 -9.00 -16.19 -29.24
N ILE A 33 -9.37 -16.86 -28.14
CA ILE A 33 -8.59 -16.95 -26.91
C ILE A 33 -7.29 -17.73 -27.21
N GLN A 34 -6.17 -17.02 -27.38
CA GLN A 34 -4.84 -17.62 -27.24
C GLN A 34 -4.44 -17.55 -25.77
N LYS A 35 -4.23 -18.72 -25.16
CA LYS A 35 -3.64 -18.85 -23.83
C LYS A 35 -2.17 -18.45 -23.93
N TYR A 36 -1.82 -17.26 -23.45
CA TYR A 36 -0.42 -16.89 -23.21
C TYR A 36 0.01 -17.49 -21.87
N GLN A 37 0.86 -18.51 -21.92
CA GLN A 37 1.58 -19.00 -20.74
C GLN A 37 2.77 -18.06 -20.48
N ALA A 38 2.96 -17.66 -19.22
CA ALA A 38 4.09 -16.82 -18.82
C ALA A 38 5.41 -17.59 -18.98
N PRO A 39 6.48 -16.95 -19.49
CA PRO A 39 7.79 -17.59 -19.57
C PRO A 39 8.35 -17.82 -18.18
N SER A 40 8.86 -19.03 -17.93
CA SER A 40 9.58 -19.36 -16.69
C SER A 40 11.03 -18.86 -16.78
N VAL A 41 11.47 -18.13 -15.77
CA VAL A 41 12.85 -17.61 -15.65
C VAL A 41 13.53 -18.35 -14.52
N TYR A 42 14.62 -19.05 -14.83
CA TYR A 42 15.49 -19.67 -13.82
C TYR A 42 16.75 -18.83 -13.66
N GLY A 43 16.89 -18.16 -12.51
CA GLY A 43 18.09 -17.41 -12.14
C GLY A 43 19.03 -18.27 -11.30
N GLY A 44 20.22 -18.56 -11.82
CA GLY A 44 21.26 -19.25 -11.05
C GLY A 44 21.86 -18.33 -9.99
N ALA A 45 21.91 -18.78 -8.74
CA ALA A 45 22.64 -18.10 -7.67
C ALA A 45 24.14 -18.13 -8.00
N GLY A 46 24.70 -16.98 -8.41
CA GLY A 46 26.10 -16.87 -8.82
C GLY A 46 26.41 -15.74 -9.82
N GLY A 47 25.41 -14.99 -10.29
CA GLY A 47 25.65 -13.75 -11.03
C GLY A 47 26.17 -13.91 -12.46
N CYS A 48 26.03 -15.09 -13.09
CA CYS A 48 26.35 -15.26 -14.50
C CYS A 48 25.34 -16.19 -15.21
N GLY A 49 24.61 -15.65 -16.19
CA GLY A 49 23.76 -16.38 -17.13
C GLY A 49 22.26 -16.46 -16.77
N THR A 50 21.44 -15.60 -17.39
CA THR A 50 19.98 -15.73 -17.40
C THR A 50 19.56 -16.56 -18.61
N ARG A 51 18.86 -17.68 -18.39
CA ARG A 51 18.28 -18.48 -19.49
C ARG A 51 16.77 -18.26 -19.55
N ILE A 52 16.29 -17.78 -20.69
CA ILE A 52 14.86 -17.56 -20.97
C ILE A 52 14.46 -18.62 -22.00
N SER A 53 13.49 -19.46 -21.67
CA SER A 53 12.91 -20.42 -22.61
C SER A 53 11.54 -19.94 -23.05
N THR A 54 11.37 -19.68 -24.35
CA THR A 54 10.09 -19.40 -24.99
C THR A 54 9.69 -20.60 -25.85
N SER A 55 8.52 -21.20 -25.58
CA SER A 55 8.00 -22.28 -26.44
C SER A 55 7.38 -21.68 -27.71
N THR A 56 8.19 -21.53 -28.75
CA THR A 56 7.68 -21.16 -30.08
C THR A 56 7.44 -22.43 -30.88
N LYS A 57 6.17 -22.77 -31.13
CA LYS A 57 5.82 -23.78 -32.15
C LYS A 57 6.01 -23.16 -33.52
N TYR A 58 7.19 -23.34 -34.11
CA TYR A 58 7.40 -23.24 -35.55
C TYR A 58 7.54 -24.64 -36.12
N GLY A 59 6.70 -24.95 -37.10
CA GLY A 59 6.87 -26.12 -37.95
C GLY A 59 8.05 -25.93 -38.91
N GLY A 60 8.83 -26.99 -39.06
CA GLY A 60 9.91 -27.21 -40.02
C GLY A 60 10.46 -28.60 -39.72
N GLY A 61 10.58 -29.55 -40.64
CA GLY A 61 11.03 -29.39 -42.02
C GLY A 61 12.50 -29.88 -42.07
N PHE A 62 12.68 -31.11 -42.57
CA PHE A 62 13.89 -31.75 -43.11
C PHE A 62 15.28 -31.43 -42.52
N GLY A 63 15.97 -32.48 -42.03
CA GLY A 63 17.42 -32.48 -41.81
C GLY A 63 17.97 -33.90 -41.71
N HIS A 64 18.67 -34.34 -42.76
CA HIS A 64 19.42 -35.58 -42.89
C HIS A 64 20.56 -35.70 -41.85
N GLY A 65 20.89 -36.94 -41.46
CA GLY A 65 22.15 -37.22 -40.79
C GLY A 65 22.31 -38.65 -40.27
N SER A 66 22.72 -39.56 -41.16
CA SER A 66 23.69 -40.65 -40.88
C SER A 66 23.50 -41.50 -39.61
N ASP A 67 22.95 -42.71 -39.76
CA ASP A 67 23.35 -43.83 -38.90
C ASP A 67 23.38 -45.19 -39.61
N ASN A 68 24.49 -45.88 -39.34
CA ASN A 68 24.96 -47.12 -39.94
C ASN A 68 24.00 -48.30 -39.75
N THR A 69 23.53 -48.89 -40.84
CA THR A 69 22.89 -50.22 -40.83
C THR A 69 23.96 -51.27 -41.16
N PHE A 70 24.45 -51.98 -40.15
CA PHE A 70 25.29 -53.15 -40.33
C PHE A 70 24.43 -54.36 -40.73
N GLN A 71 24.78 -54.90 -41.90
CA GLN A 71 24.17 -56.02 -42.59
C GLN A 71 24.71 -57.33 -42.03
N PHE A 72 23.86 -58.14 -41.37
CA PHE A 72 24.23 -59.48 -40.92
C PHE A 72 23.96 -60.46 -42.07
N ASN A 73 25.02 -60.91 -42.74
CA ASN A 73 24.96 -62.02 -43.70
C ASN A 73 25.32 -63.32 -42.98
N ALA A 74 24.35 -64.23 -42.90
CA ALA A 74 24.54 -65.60 -42.48
C ALA A 74 25.02 -66.44 -43.67
N ILE A 75 26.22 -67.02 -43.58
CA ILE A 75 26.61 -68.21 -44.34
C ILE A 75 27.19 -69.19 -43.32
N GLY A 76 26.59 -70.37 -43.26
CA GLY A 76 26.81 -71.37 -42.22
C GLY A 76 27.95 -72.35 -42.49
N ASN A 77 28.19 -73.12 -41.42
CA ASN A 77 28.73 -74.47 -41.35
C ASN A 77 30.10 -74.78 -41.98
N ASP A 78 31.16 -74.78 -41.16
CA ASP A 78 32.09 -75.93 -41.05
C ASP A 78 32.96 -75.94 -39.76
N LEU A 79 32.78 -76.98 -38.93
CA LEU A 79 33.82 -77.75 -38.19
C LEU A 79 34.83 -77.02 -37.25
N LEU A 80 34.51 -76.54 -36.04
CA LEU A 80 34.17 -77.25 -34.78
C LEU A 80 35.27 -78.08 -34.04
N ALA A 81 36.57 -77.85 -34.28
CA ALA A 81 37.64 -78.40 -33.39
C ALA A 81 38.82 -77.45 -33.03
N GLY A 82 38.88 -76.22 -33.57
CA GLY A 82 39.96 -75.25 -33.31
C GLY A 82 39.54 -73.91 -32.68
N ASN A 83 38.23 -73.69 -32.47
CA ASN A 83 37.68 -72.38 -32.11
C ASN A 83 37.79 -72.03 -30.63
N GLU A 84 37.79 -72.99 -29.71
CA GLU A 84 37.80 -72.69 -28.26
C GLU A 84 39.10 -71.99 -27.83
N LYS A 85 40.23 -72.37 -28.43
CA LYS A 85 41.52 -71.73 -28.15
C LYS A 85 41.60 -70.31 -28.71
N LEU A 86 41.05 -70.07 -29.90
CA LEU A 86 41.02 -68.74 -30.53
C LEU A 86 40.00 -67.81 -29.84
N THR A 87 38.85 -68.32 -29.40
CA THR A 87 37.90 -67.55 -28.60
C THR A 87 38.47 -67.22 -27.24
N MET A 88 39.18 -68.16 -26.58
CA MET A 88 39.89 -67.89 -25.33
C MET A 88 41.04 -66.89 -25.50
N GLN A 89 41.78 -66.95 -26.61
CA GLN A 89 42.80 -65.95 -26.93
C GLN A 89 42.19 -64.56 -27.15
N ASN A 90 41.09 -64.45 -27.91
CA ASN A 90 40.42 -63.17 -28.13
C ASN A 90 39.87 -62.57 -26.82
N LEU A 91 39.32 -63.41 -25.93
CA LEU A 91 38.87 -63.00 -24.60
C LEU A 91 40.05 -62.56 -23.72
N ASN A 92 41.18 -63.27 -23.76
CA ASN A 92 42.39 -62.90 -23.04
C ASN A 92 43.00 -61.60 -23.57
N ASP A 93 43.04 -61.38 -24.89
CA ASP A 93 43.52 -60.14 -25.49
C ASP A 93 42.61 -58.95 -25.13
N ARG A 94 41.30 -59.20 -25.08
CA ARG A 94 40.32 -58.21 -24.61
C ARG A 94 40.49 -57.91 -23.12
N LEU A 95 40.75 -58.93 -22.29
CA LEU A 95 41.03 -58.77 -20.86
C LEU A 95 42.35 -58.03 -20.63
N ALA A 96 43.40 -58.32 -21.39
CA ALA A 96 44.66 -57.59 -21.35
C ALA A 96 44.46 -56.11 -21.74
N SER A 97 43.68 -55.83 -22.79
CA SER A 97 43.32 -54.47 -23.18
C SER A 97 42.50 -53.75 -22.10
N TYR A 98 41.61 -54.46 -21.41
CA TYR A 98 40.86 -53.91 -20.27
C TYR A 98 41.78 -53.62 -19.08
N LEU A 99 42.71 -54.51 -18.73
CA LEU A 99 43.68 -54.31 -17.66
C LEU A 99 44.62 -53.13 -17.96
N GLU A 100 45.09 -53.00 -19.19
CA GLU A 100 45.89 -51.84 -19.62
C GLU A 100 45.09 -50.53 -19.53
N LYS A 101 43.81 -50.57 -19.90
CA LYS A 101 42.91 -49.42 -19.74
C LYS A 101 42.67 -49.08 -18.27
N VAL A 102 42.50 -50.07 -17.39
CA VAL A 102 42.37 -49.84 -15.95
C VAL A 102 43.64 -49.21 -15.38
N HIS A 103 44.82 -49.73 -15.72
CA HIS A 103 46.08 -49.14 -15.25
C HIS A 103 46.34 -47.73 -15.76
N SER A 104 46.00 -47.43 -17.02
CA SER A 104 46.10 -46.07 -17.54
C SER A 104 45.14 -45.12 -16.79
N LEU A 105 43.91 -45.56 -16.50
CA LEU A 105 42.93 -44.79 -15.73
C LEU A 105 43.37 -44.59 -14.28
N GLU A 106 43.90 -45.61 -13.62
CA GLU A 106 44.47 -45.52 -12.27
C GLU A 106 45.62 -44.50 -12.22
N LYS A 107 46.51 -44.52 -13.22
CA LYS A 107 47.61 -43.57 -13.33
C LYS A 107 47.10 -42.14 -13.53
N THR A 108 46.10 -41.93 -14.39
CA THR A 108 45.50 -40.61 -14.59
C THR A 108 44.73 -40.12 -13.36
N ASN A 109 44.02 -41.00 -12.65
CA ASN A 109 43.34 -40.64 -11.40
C ASN A 109 44.34 -40.25 -10.31
N SER A 110 45.43 -41.01 -10.14
CA SER A 110 46.49 -40.65 -9.20
C SER A 110 47.13 -39.29 -9.51
N GLN A 111 47.32 -38.97 -10.80
CA GLN A 111 47.81 -37.67 -11.24
C GLN A 111 46.82 -36.55 -10.90
N LEU A 112 45.53 -36.74 -11.19
CA LEU A 112 44.47 -35.76 -10.91
C LEU A 112 44.31 -35.52 -9.40
N GLU A 113 44.38 -36.58 -8.57
CA GLU A 113 44.34 -36.44 -7.11
C GLU A 113 45.49 -35.61 -6.55
N LYS A 114 46.69 -35.73 -7.14
CA LYS A 114 47.84 -34.89 -6.75
C LYS A 114 47.60 -33.44 -7.13
N GLN A 115 47.12 -33.17 -8.34
CA GLN A 115 46.79 -31.81 -8.78
C GLN A 115 45.69 -31.17 -7.94
N ILE A 116 44.67 -31.92 -7.54
CA ILE A 116 43.62 -31.45 -6.64
C ILE A 116 44.20 -31.09 -5.26
N ARG A 117 45.07 -31.94 -4.70
CA ARG A 117 45.73 -31.67 -3.42
C ARG A 117 46.63 -30.43 -3.47
N GLU A 118 47.43 -30.29 -4.53
CA GLU A 118 48.28 -29.12 -4.75
C GLU A 118 47.46 -27.84 -4.93
N TRP A 119 46.32 -27.93 -5.64
CA TRP A 119 45.40 -26.80 -5.78
C TRP A 119 44.81 -26.37 -4.44
N TYR A 120 44.31 -27.31 -3.63
CA TYR A 120 43.81 -26.98 -2.29
C TYR A 120 44.90 -26.41 -1.38
N ALA A 121 46.13 -26.94 -1.43
CA ALA A 121 47.25 -26.40 -0.66
C ALA A 121 47.58 -24.95 -1.06
N ASN A 122 47.71 -24.67 -2.37
CA ASN A 122 48.03 -23.35 -2.88
C ASN A 122 46.86 -22.34 -2.75
N SER A 123 45.62 -22.82 -2.82
CA SER A 123 44.41 -22.00 -2.64
C SER A 123 44.14 -21.73 -1.16
N SER A 124 44.50 -22.63 -0.25
CA SER A 124 44.29 -22.42 1.21
C SER A 124 45.08 -21.23 1.77
N SER A 125 46.24 -20.90 1.18
CA SER A 125 47.02 -19.71 1.54
C SER A 125 46.48 -18.40 0.95
N SER A 126 45.62 -18.46 -0.07
CA SER A 126 45.15 -17.26 -0.80
C SER A 126 43.77 -16.76 -0.36
N THR A 127 43.02 -17.53 0.46
CA THR A 127 41.57 -17.27 0.66
C THR A 127 41.15 -17.01 2.11
N ARG A 128 42.07 -16.98 3.09
CA ARG A 128 41.72 -16.46 4.43
C ARG A 128 41.95 -14.94 4.48
N GLN A 129 41.16 -14.19 3.71
CA GLN A 129 41.04 -12.74 3.95
C GLN A 129 40.34 -12.54 5.29
N ASP A 130 41.05 -11.97 6.26
CA ASP A 130 40.47 -11.68 7.57
C ASP A 130 39.48 -10.51 7.45
N TYR A 131 38.18 -10.81 7.33
CA TYR A 131 37.10 -9.80 7.25
C TYR A 131 36.75 -9.14 8.59
N SER A 132 37.44 -9.51 9.67
CA SER A 132 37.23 -8.98 11.02
C SER A 132 37.20 -7.44 11.13
N PRO A 133 38.04 -6.67 10.40
CA PRO A 133 38.01 -5.21 10.47
C PRO A 133 36.72 -4.60 9.91
N TYR A 134 36.10 -5.24 8.92
CA TYR A 134 34.88 -4.74 8.28
C TYR A 134 33.66 -4.88 9.18
N TYR A 135 33.61 -5.87 10.07
CA TYR A 135 32.50 -5.99 11.02
C TYR A 135 32.45 -4.81 11.99
N ASN A 136 33.62 -4.30 12.43
CA ASN A 136 33.69 -3.14 13.30
C ASN A 136 33.25 -1.86 12.57
N THR A 137 33.65 -1.67 11.30
CA THR A 137 33.22 -0.50 10.53
C THR A 137 31.74 -0.55 10.17
N ILE A 138 31.21 -1.72 9.81
CA ILE A 138 29.78 -1.92 9.56
C ILE A 138 28.97 -1.63 10.83
N GLY A 139 29.39 -2.14 11.99
CA GLY A 139 28.72 -1.86 13.26
C GLY A 139 28.72 -0.38 13.63
N ALA A 140 29.84 0.32 13.42
CA ALA A 140 29.93 1.77 13.64
C ALA A 140 28.96 2.55 12.74
N VAL A 141 28.90 2.23 11.46
CA VAL A 141 27.99 2.86 10.49
C VAL A 141 26.52 2.54 10.81
N GLN A 142 26.21 1.33 11.26
CA GLN A 142 24.85 0.97 11.68
C GLN A 142 24.40 1.80 12.90
N LEU A 143 25.28 2.00 13.88
CA LEU A 143 24.99 2.81 15.06
C LEU A 143 24.83 4.30 14.69
N GLU A 144 25.68 4.81 13.80
CA GLU A 144 25.57 6.18 13.28
C GLU A 144 24.26 6.38 12.50
N ASN A 145 23.88 5.42 11.66
CA ASN A 145 22.59 5.45 10.96
C ASN A 145 21.40 5.46 11.93
N ALA A 146 21.42 4.62 12.97
CA ALA A 146 20.37 4.62 13.98
C ALA A 146 20.29 5.98 14.72
N ARG A 147 21.44 6.57 15.05
CA ARG A 147 21.50 7.91 15.64
C ARG A 147 20.93 8.98 14.70
N LEU A 148 21.30 8.96 13.43
CA LEU A 148 20.80 9.92 12.43
C LEU A 148 19.29 9.79 12.24
N ILE A 149 18.75 8.57 12.19
CA ILE A 149 17.31 8.33 12.11
C ILE A 149 16.58 8.97 13.30
N LEU A 150 17.08 8.76 14.52
CA LEU A 150 16.49 9.38 15.72
C LEU A 150 16.55 10.91 15.68
N GLN A 151 17.64 11.49 15.18
CA GLN A 151 17.75 12.95 15.01
C GLN A 151 16.77 13.47 13.95
N ILE A 152 16.59 12.75 12.85
CA ILE A 152 15.61 13.09 11.80
C ILE A 152 14.19 13.04 12.37
N ASP A 153 13.85 11.99 13.11
CA ASP A 153 12.52 11.84 13.70
C ASP A 153 12.27 12.92 14.76
N ASN A 154 13.26 13.26 15.57
CA ASN A 154 13.15 14.37 16.52
C ASN A 154 12.96 15.72 15.81
N ALA A 155 13.72 15.98 14.74
CA ALA A 155 13.57 17.20 13.95
C ALA A 155 12.21 17.29 13.25
N LYS A 156 11.67 16.17 12.77
CA LYS A 156 10.31 16.10 12.20
C LYS A 156 9.23 16.39 13.24
N LEU A 157 9.31 15.76 14.42
CA LEU A 157 8.37 16.01 15.51
C LEU A 157 8.41 17.48 15.94
N ALA A 158 9.61 18.07 16.06
CA ALA A 158 9.75 19.49 16.37
C ALA A 158 9.16 20.39 15.27
N ALA A 159 9.35 20.04 13.99
CA ALA A 159 8.76 20.78 12.87
C ALA A 159 7.22 20.70 12.88
N ASP A 160 6.64 19.53 13.16
CA ASP A 160 5.20 19.36 13.27
C ASP A 160 4.62 20.12 14.48
N ASP A 161 5.32 20.13 15.62
CA ASP A 161 4.95 20.94 16.78
C ASP A 161 4.93 22.45 16.44
N PHE A 162 5.95 22.94 15.72
CA PHE A 162 5.96 24.33 15.27
C PHE A 162 4.88 24.63 14.24
N ARG A 163 4.58 23.69 13.34
CA ARG A 163 3.50 23.83 12.37
C ARG A 163 2.14 23.93 13.06
N MET A 164 1.83 23.06 14.02
CA MET A 164 0.58 23.14 14.77
C MET A 164 0.48 24.44 15.57
N LYS A 165 1.56 24.88 16.23
CA LYS A 165 1.59 26.16 16.94
C LYS A 165 1.34 27.33 15.99
N TYR A 166 1.95 27.33 14.80
CA TYR A 166 1.73 28.34 13.79
C TYR A 166 0.28 28.36 13.29
N GLU A 167 -0.31 27.19 13.01
CA GLU A 167 -1.72 27.08 12.58
C GLU A 167 -2.68 27.60 13.66
N SER A 168 -2.43 27.26 14.93
CA SER A 168 -3.20 27.78 16.07
C SER A 168 -3.08 29.29 16.22
N GLU A 169 -1.86 29.84 16.15
CA GLU A 169 -1.62 31.28 16.25
C GLU A 169 -2.26 32.02 15.06
N LEU A 170 -2.17 31.47 13.86
CA LEU A 170 -2.80 32.02 12.67
C LEU A 170 -4.33 32.09 12.82
N ALA A 171 -4.95 31.04 13.36
CA ALA A 171 -6.39 31.02 13.62
C ALA A 171 -6.81 32.09 14.65
N ILE A 172 -6.05 32.25 15.73
CA ILE A 172 -6.29 33.31 16.73
C ILE A 172 -6.13 34.70 16.10
N ARG A 173 -5.08 34.90 15.31
CA ARG A 173 -4.81 36.16 14.60
C ARG A 173 -5.95 36.50 13.63
N GLN A 174 -6.42 35.54 12.84
CA GLN A 174 -7.56 35.73 11.94
C GLN A 174 -8.84 36.05 12.71
N GLY A 175 -9.09 35.41 13.86
CA GLY A 175 -10.19 35.76 14.76
C GLY A 175 -10.13 37.23 15.19
N ALA A 176 -8.97 37.66 15.70
CA ALA A 176 -8.77 39.05 16.12
C ALA A 176 -8.89 40.07 14.96
N GLU A 177 -8.42 39.71 13.75
CA GLU A 177 -8.59 40.55 12.55
C GLU A 177 -10.06 40.68 12.16
N ASN A 178 -10.82 39.58 12.19
CA ASN A 178 -12.26 39.60 11.92
C ASN A 178 -13.01 40.45 12.94
N ASP A 179 -12.69 40.32 14.23
CA ASP A 179 -13.27 41.15 15.29
C ASP A 179 -12.94 42.62 15.09
N THR A 180 -11.69 42.95 14.74
CA THR A 180 -11.25 44.32 14.47
C THR A 180 -12.00 44.91 13.26
N ALA A 181 -12.14 44.15 12.18
CA ALA A 181 -12.90 44.55 11.00
C ALA A 181 -14.39 44.74 11.34
N GLY A 182 -14.96 43.88 12.18
CA GLY A 182 -16.32 44.01 12.69
C GLY A 182 -16.51 45.28 13.51
N LEU A 183 -15.58 45.58 14.43
CA LEU A 183 -15.61 46.81 15.23
C LEU A 183 -15.48 48.08 14.37
N LEU A 184 -14.65 48.06 13.33
CA LEU A 184 -14.56 49.17 12.37
C LEU A 184 -15.90 49.42 11.67
N LYS A 185 -16.59 48.36 11.23
CA LYS A 185 -17.93 48.48 10.65
C LYS A 185 -18.94 49.07 11.63
N VAL A 186 -18.91 48.64 12.89
CA VAL A 186 -19.77 49.21 13.94
C VAL A 186 -19.46 50.70 14.17
N ILE A 187 -18.19 51.10 14.11
CA ILE A 187 -17.80 52.52 14.18
C ILE A 187 -18.38 53.31 13.01
N ASP A 188 -18.32 52.78 11.78
CA ASP A 188 -18.90 53.42 10.61
C ASP A 188 -20.43 53.58 10.75
N ASP A 189 -21.13 52.52 11.18
CA ASP A 189 -22.57 52.54 11.44
C ASP A 189 -22.94 53.56 12.54
N LEU A 190 -22.16 53.62 13.63
CA LEU A 190 -22.33 54.61 14.69
C LEU A 190 -22.05 56.03 14.21
N THR A 191 -21.09 56.21 13.32
CA THR A 191 -20.78 57.52 12.73
C THR A 191 -21.91 58.01 11.83
N LEU A 192 -22.51 57.12 11.03
CA LEU A 192 -23.68 57.44 10.21
C LEU A 192 -24.91 57.78 11.06
N THR A 193 -25.19 57.00 12.10
CA THR A 193 -26.31 57.28 13.01
C THR A 193 -26.12 58.59 13.78
N LYS A 194 -24.89 58.87 14.22
CA LYS A 194 -24.53 60.16 14.82
C LYS A 194 -24.79 61.32 13.86
N ALA A 195 -24.28 61.26 12.63
CA ALA A 195 -24.49 62.30 11.63
C ALA A 195 -25.98 62.52 11.31
N HIS A 196 -26.77 61.45 11.28
CA HIS A 196 -28.22 61.53 11.11
C HIS A 196 -28.91 62.24 12.27
N LEU A 197 -28.53 61.94 13.51
CA LEU A 197 -29.06 62.61 14.70
C LEU A 197 -28.62 64.07 14.78
N GLU A 198 -27.37 64.38 14.42
CA GLU A 198 -26.87 65.76 14.34
C GLU A 198 -27.68 66.60 13.35
N SER A 199 -27.99 66.05 12.16
CA SER A 199 -28.85 66.71 11.18
C SER A 199 -30.29 66.93 11.69
N GLN A 200 -30.87 65.99 12.43
CA GLN A 200 -32.18 66.19 13.06
C GLN A 200 -32.15 67.29 14.13
N VAL A 201 -31.09 67.34 14.95
CA VAL A 201 -30.90 68.39 15.95
C VAL A 201 -30.76 69.75 15.28
N GLU A 202 -29.94 69.85 14.24
CA GLU A 202 -29.76 71.08 13.46
C GLU A 202 -31.09 71.56 12.88
N GLY A 203 -31.86 70.67 12.23
CA GLY A 203 -33.20 70.99 11.71
C GLY A 203 -34.16 71.50 12.79
N MET A 204 -34.21 70.86 13.97
CA MET A 204 -35.05 71.35 15.07
C MET A 204 -34.58 72.69 15.64
N THR A 205 -33.26 72.95 15.65
CA THR A 205 -32.73 74.25 16.07
C THR A 205 -33.05 75.36 15.07
N GLU A 206 -33.02 75.06 13.76
CA GLU A 206 -33.45 75.98 12.71
C GLU A 206 -34.94 76.28 12.82
N GLU A 207 -35.79 75.27 13.05
CA GLU A 207 -37.23 75.46 13.29
C GLU A 207 -37.50 76.34 14.52
N LEU A 208 -36.78 76.11 15.63
CA LEU A 208 -36.88 76.95 16.83
C LEU A 208 -36.43 78.39 16.56
N ALA A 209 -35.34 78.58 15.81
CA ALA A 209 -34.85 79.90 15.43
C ALA A 209 -35.86 80.63 14.53
N PHE A 210 -36.46 79.91 13.57
CA PHE A 210 -37.52 80.43 12.71
C PHE A 210 -38.75 80.86 13.51
N LEU A 211 -39.22 80.02 14.44
CA LEU A 211 -40.34 80.33 15.34
C LEU A 211 -40.03 81.55 16.23
N LYS A 212 -38.82 81.65 16.79
CA LYS A 212 -38.40 82.82 17.56
C LYS A 212 -38.37 84.09 16.73
N LYS A 213 -37.83 84.04 15.51
CA LYS A 213 -37.80 85.18 14.60
C LYS A 213 -39.20 85.64 14.22
N ASN A 214 -40.10 84.70 13.89
CA ASN A 214 -41.51 85.02 13.65
C ASN A 214 -42.15 85.66 14.89
N HIS A 215 -41.91 85.10 16.08
CA HIS A 215 -42.41 85.67 17.31
C HIS A 215 -41.87 87.10 17.52
N GLU A 216 -40.57 87.34 17.34
CA GLU A 216 -39.97 88.68 17.45
C GLU A 216 -40.53 89.66 16.41
N GLU A 217 -40.78 89.21 15.18
CA GLU A 217 -41.42 89.99 14.12
C GLU A 217 -42.87 90.33 14.47
N HIS A 218 -43.61 89.41 15.08
CA HIS A 218 -44.98 89.63 15.58
C HIS A 218 -45.05 90.35 16.94
N HIS A 219 -43.93 90.45 17.68
CA HIS A 219 -43.83 91.12 18.98
C HIS A 219 -43.25 92.54 18.92
N LYS A 220 -42.95 93.05 17.72
CA LYS A 220 -42.88 94.50 17.52
C LYS A 220 -44.24 95.10 17.89
N PRO A 221 -44.32 96.22 18.65
CA PRO A 221 -45.59 96.85 18.94
C PRO A 221 -46.29 97.09 17.61
N LEU A 222 -47.44 96.42 17.41
CA LEU A 222 -48.36 96.71 16.33
C LEU A 222 -48.85 98.14 16.54
N ASN A 223 -48.06 99.10 16.06
CA ASN A 223 -48.54 100.41 15.69
C ASN A 223 -49.52 100.18 14.54
N VAL A 224 -50.79 100.02 14.91
CA VAL A 224 -51.92 100.13 14.00
C VAL A 224 -52.04 101.61 13.67
N GLU A 225 -51.12 102.10 12.83
CA GLU A 225 -51.34 103.34 12.08
C GLU A 225 -52.24 102.96 10.90
N VAL A 226 -53.49 103.36 11.04
CA VAL A 226 -54.48 103.39 9.98
C VAL A 226 -54.02 104.44 8.98
N ASP A 227 -53.08 104.09 8.10
CA ASP A 227 -52.69 104.97 7.01
C ASP A 227 -53.82 104.99 5.98
N ALA A 228 -54.40 106.18 5.82
CA ALA A 228 -55.54 106.42 4.97
C ALA A 228 -55.17 106.08 3.53
N ALA A 229 -55.92 105.14 2.96
CA ALA A 229 -55.80 104.67 1.59
C ALA A 229 -55.51 105.83 0.61
N PRO A 230 -54.33 105.86 -0.03
CA PRO A 230 -54.12 106.63 -1.24
C PRO A 230 -55.00 106.00 -2.32
N SER A 231 -55.62 106.85 -3.15
CA SER A 231 -56.51 106.46 -4.26
C SER A 231 -56.18 105.08 -4.81
N ILE A 232 -57.09 104.12 -4.55
CA ILE A 232 -56.95 102.73 -4.91
C ILE A 232 -56.75 102.64 -6.42
N ASP A 233 -55.50 102.42 -6.82
CA ASP A 233 -55.17 102.03 -8.18
C ASP A 233 -55.60 100.57 -8.33
N LEU A 234 -56.85 100.38 -8.75
CA LEU A 234 -57.45 99.08 -8.98
C LEU A 234 -56.57 98.23 -9.92
N ALA A 235 -55.80 98.87 -10.82
CA ALA A 235 -54.84 98.18 -11.67
C ALA A 235 -53.71 97.53 -10.85
N LYS A 236 -53.17 98.20 -9.84
CA LYS A 236 -52.10 97.68 -8.98
C LYS A 236 -52.57 96.57 -8.03
N ILE A 237 -53.81 96.64 -7.53
CA ILE A 237 -54.39 95.55 -6.71
C ILE A 237 -54.73 94.34 -7.58
N MET A 238 -55.30 94.54 -8.77
CA MET A 238 -55.53 93.44 -9.71
C MET A 238 -54.23 92.81 -10.18
N GLU A 239 -53.18 93.60 -10.39
CA GLU A 239 -51.83 93.11 -10.72
C GLU A 239 -51.21 92.33 -9.56
N ASN A 240 -51.34 92.80 -8.31
CA ASN A 240 -50.89 92.05 -7.13
C ASN A 240 -51.67 90.74 -6.92
N MET A 241 -53.00 90.75 -7.10
CA MET A 241 -53.80 89.53 -7.05
C MET A 241 -53.38 88.56 -8.16
N ARG A 242 -53.13 89.07 -9.37
CA ARG A 242 -52.62 88.28 -10.49
C ARG A 242 -51.26 87.66 -10.15
N GLN A 243 -50.33 88.43 -9.61
CA GLN A 243 -49.01 87.94 -9.17
C GLN A 243 -49.12 86.92 -8.04
N GLN A 244 -50.05 87.09 -7.09
CA GLN A 244 -50.28 86.10 -6.03
C GLN A 244 -50.85 84.79 -6.59
N TYR A 245 -51.81 84.86 -7.52
CA TYR A 245 -52.34 83.66 -8.18
C TYR A 245 -51.29 83.00 -9.08
N GLU A 246 -50.47 83.78 -9.78
CA GLU A 246 -49.37 83.27 -10.60
C GLU A 246 -48.30 82.59 -9.73
N SER A 247 -47.94 83.19 -8.60
CA SER A 247 -47.04 82.59 -7.61
C SER A 247 -47.62 81.31 -7.01
N MET A 248 -48.90 81.29 -6.66
CA MET A 248 -49.57 80.11 -6.10
C MET A 248 -49.70 78.99 -7.14
N ALA A 249 -50.05 79.32 -8.39
CA ALA A 249 -50.10 78.37 -9.49
C ALA A 249 -48.70 77.81 -9.81
N GLN A 250 -47.67 78.64 -9.76
CA GLN A 250 -46.29 78.22 -9.97
C GLN A 250 -45.79 77.32 -8.83
N LYS A 251 -46.08 77.67 -7.57
CA LYS A 251 -45.80 76.81 -6.40
C LYS A 251 -46.50 75.48 -6.50
N ASN A 252 -47.81 75.45 -6.79
CA ASN A 252 -48.57 74.22 -6.96
C ASN A 252 -48.00 73.35 -8.10
N ARG A 253 -47.64 73.97 -9.24
CA ARG A 253 -46.97 73.27 -10.35
C ARG A 253 -45.62 72.69 -9.95
N GLN A 254 -44.84 73.40 -9.13
CA GLN A 254 -43.56 72.94 -8.65
C GLN A 254 -43.71 71.81 -7.62
N GLU A 255 -44.61 71.96 -6.65
CA GLU A 255 -44.93 70.91 -5.67
C GLU A 255 -45.47 69.63 -6.33
N ALA A 256 -46.31 69.77 -7.37
CA ALA A 256 -46.81 68.64 -8.16
C ALA A 256 -45.66 67.91 -8.89
N LYS A 257 -44.69 68.66 -9.45
CA LYS A 257 -43.49 68.10 -10.05
C LYS A 257 -42.61 67.41 -9.01
N ASP A 258 -42.29 68.08 -7.91
CA ASP A 258 -41.45 67.52 -6.84
C ASP A 258 -42.08 66.26 -6.24
N ARG A 259 -43.41 66.23 -6.09
CA ARG A 259 -44.13 65.03 -5.65
C ARG A 259 -44.01 63.90 -6.65
N PHE A 260 -44.16 64.19 -7.94
CA PHE A 260 -44.01 63.20 -9.01
C PHE A 260 -42.57 62.67 -9.07
N ASP A 261 -41.58 63.55 -9.02
CA ASP A 261 -40.16 63.20 -9.05
C ASP A 261 -39.77 62.36 -7.82
N ARG A 262 -40.24 62.73 -6.62
CA ARG A 262 -40.06 61.89 -5.41
C ARG A 262 -40.70 60.52 -5.55
N GLN A 263 -41.89 60.44 -6.14
CA GLN A 263 -42.57 59.17 -6.34
C GLN A 263 -41.82 58.31 -7.36
N VAL A 264 -41.39 58.87 -8.50
CA VAL A 264 -40.60 58.18 -9.52
C VAL A 264 -39.28 57.68 -8.94
N ASN A 265 -38.54 58.53 -8.22
CA ASN A 265 -37.29 58.16 -7.57
C ASN A 265 -37.47 57.08 -6.49
N SER A 266 -38.55 57.15 -5.71
CA SER A 266 -38.86 56.10 -4.73
C SER A 266 -39.18 54.77 -5.41
N HIS A 267 -39.92 54.78 -6.52
CA HIS A 267 -40.19 53.57 -7.29
C HIS A 267 -38.91 53.01 -7.93
N SER A 268 -38.04 53.86 -8.48
CA SER A 268 -36.78 53.40 -9.09
C SER A 268 -35.87 52.74 -8.05
N VAL A 269 -35.66 53.38 -6.89
CA VAL A 269 -34.86 52.80 -5.79
C VAL A 269 -35.44 51.47 -5.31
N ASN A 270 -36.76 51.39 -5.14
CA ASN A 270 -37.42 50.13 -4.75
C ASN A 270 -37.23 49.04 -5.83
N THR A 271 -37.28 49.39 -7.12
CA THR A 271 -37.04 48.41 -8.19
C THR A 271 -35.59 47.95 -8.26
N GLU A 272 -34.62 48.84 -8.00
CA GLU A 272 -33.20 48.50 -7.93
C GLU A 272 -32.91 47.56 -6.74
N GLN A 273 -33.47 47.85 -5.57
CA GLN A 273 -33.37 46.97 -4.40
C GLN A 273 -34.02 45.60 -4.62
N LEU A 274 -35.14 45.55 -5.35
CA LEU A 274 -35.78 44.29 -5.69
C LEU A 274 -34.91 43.49 -6.67
N ASN A 275 -34.32 44.15 -7.66
CA ASN A 275 -33.41 43.53 -8.62
C ASN A 275 -32.13 43.03 -7.94
N SER A 276 -31.56 43.77 -7.00
CA SER A 276 -30.36 43.33 -6.26
C SER A 276 -30.63 42.10 -5.38
N LYS A 277 -31.76 42.08 -4.66
CA LYS A 277 -32.20 40.89 -3.92
C LYS A 277 -32.46 39.71 -4.84
N LYS A 278 -33.02 39.95 -6.03
CA LYS A 278 -33.24 38.89 -7.03
C LYS A 278 -31.91 38.31 -7.52
N THR A 279 -30.90 39.14 -7.78
CA THR A 279 -29.56 38.66 -8.16
C THR A 279 -28.89 37.88 -7.02
N GLU A 280 -28.99 38.37 -5.79
CA GLU A 280 -28.47 37.67 -4.60
C GLU A 280 -29.11 36.29 -4.44
N ILE A 281 -30.44 36.18 -4.59
CA ILE A 281 -31.14 34.89 -4.56
C ILE A 281 -30.65 33.97 -5.69
N THR A 282 -30.41 34.48 -6.90
CA THR A 282 -29.89 33.64 -8.00
C THR A 282 -28.47 33.17 -7.75
N ASP A 283 -27.62 33.98 -7.14
CA ASP A 283 -26.24 33.62 -6.82
C ASP A 283 -26.18 32.64 -5.64
N LEU A 284 -27.03 32.82 -4.62
CA LEU A 284 -27.22 31.83 -3.56
C LEU A 284 -27.72 30.49 -4.11
N LYS A 285 -28.63 30.49 -5.09
CA LYS A 285 -29.06 29.25 -5.75
C LYS A 285 -27.95 28.57 -6.55
N ARG A 286 -27.12 29.35 -7.25
CA ARG A 286 -25.96 28.82 -7.99
C ARG A 286 -24.92 28.21 -7.05
N THR A 287 -24.60 28.90 -5.95
CA THR A 287 -23.66 28.40 -4.94
C THR A 287 -24.20 27.15 -4.25
N PHE A 288 -25.49 27.12 -3.90
CA PHE A 288 -26.14 25.93 -3.36
C PHE A 288 -26.04 24.73 -4.33
N GLN A 289 -26.37 24.92 -5.61
CA GLN A 289 -26.25 23.87 -6.62
C GLN A 289 -24.80 23.40 -6.80
N SER A 290 -23.84 24.33 -6.78
CA SER A 290 -22.41 24.00 -6.86
C SER A 290 -21.96 23.15 -5.67
N LEU A 291 -22.36 23.53 -4.45
CA LEU A 291 -22.07 22.78 -3.23
C LEU A 291 -22.76 21.42 -3.22
N GLU A 292 -23.96 21.31 -3.77
CA GLU A 292 -24.67 20.04 -3.89
C GLU A 292 -23.98 19.09 -4.88
N ILE A 293 -23.50 19.59 -6.01
CA ILE A 293 -22.69 18.81 -6.96
C ILE A 293 -21.37 18.38 -6.31
N GLU A 294 -20.71 19.28 -5.59
CA GLU A 294 -19.49 18.97 -4.85
C GLU A 294 -19.74 17.86 -3.83
N LEU A 295 -20.81 17.96 -3.03
CA LEU A 295 -21.23 16.92 -2.09
C LEU A 295 -21.45 15.58 -2.79
N GLN A 296 -22.19 15.55 -3.90
CA GLN A 296 -22.42 14.31 -4.65
C GLN A 296 -21.11 13.72 -5.21
N SER A 297 -20.21 14.57 -5.70
CA SER A 297 -18.90 14.12 -6.20
C SER A 297 -18.04 13.53 -5.07
N GLN A 298 -18.02 14.15 -3.89
CA GLN A 298 -17.31 13.66 -2.72
C GLN A 298 -17.91 12.33 -2.22
N LEU A 299 -19.23 12.20 -2.22
CA LEU A 299 -19.89 10.94 -1.89
C LEU A 299 -19.54 9.82 -2.89
N SER A 300 -19.48 10.13 -4.19
CA SER A 300 -19.05 9.16 -5.21
C SER A 300 -17.57 8.77 -5.03
N MET A 301 -16.70 9.72 -4.69
CA MET A 301 -15.28 9.47 -4.43
C MET A 301 -15.09 8.60 -3.19
N LYS A 302 -15.81 8.92 -2.10
CA LYS A 302 -15.83 8.11 -0.88
C LYS A 302 -16.23 6.67 -1.19
N LYS A 303 -17.32 6.47 -1.94
CA LYS A 303 -17.78 5.12 -2.31
C LYS A 303 -16.73 4.37 -3.13
N ALA A 304 -16.11 5.02 -4.11
CA ALA A 304 -15.05 4.41 -4.91
C ALA A 304 -13.85 3.99 -4.05
N LEU A 305 -13.46 4.81 -3.06
CA LEU A 305 -12.39 4.47 -2.12
C LEU A 305 -12.78 3.30 -1.22
N GLU A 306 -14.01 3.28 -0.67
CA GLU A 306 -14.53 2.15 0.12
C GLU A 306 -14.56 0.84 -0.69
N ASP A 307 -14.99 0.90 -1.95
CA ASP A 307 -14.99 -0.25 -2.86
C ASP A 307 -13.55 -0.75 -3.13
N THR A 308 -12.59 0.16 -3.36
CA THR A 308 -11.18 -0.22 -3.56
C THR A 308 -10.56 -0.82 -2.29
N LEU A 309 -10.90 -0.29 -1.11
CA LEU A 309 -10.46 -0.84 0.17
C LEU A 309 -10.98 -2.27 0.33
N ALA A 310 -12.28 -2.47 0.15
CA ALA A 310 -12.91 -3.79 0.23
C ALA A 310 -12.30 -4.79 -0.78
N GLU A 311 -12.00 -4.36 -2.01
CA GLU A 311 -11.33 -5.21 -3.00
C GLU A 311 -9.91 -5.59 -2.54
N THR A 312 -9.13 -4.64 -2.01
CA THR A 312 -7.78 -4.93 -1.52
C THR A 312 -7.80 -5.86 -0.31
N GLU A 313 -8.69 -5.65 0.64
CA GLU A 313 -8.87 -6.53 1.80
C GLU A 313 -9.26 -7.95 1.37
N ALA A 314 -10.19 -8.09 0.41
CA ALA A 314 -10.58 -9.39 -0.13
C ALA A 314 -9.40 -10.09 -0.83
N ARG A 315 -8.58 -9.36 -1.61
CA ARG A 315 -7.37 -9.89 -2.26
C ARG A 315 -6.35 -10.37 -1.23
N TYR A 316 -6.06 -9.56 -0.21
CA TYR A 316 -5.11 -9.94 0.85
C TYR A 316 -5.64 -11.10 1.70
N GLY A 317 -6.95 -11.13 2.00
CA GLY A 317 -7.59 -12.26 2.68
C GLY A 317 -7.46 -13.56 1.90
N SER A 318 -7.65 -13.53 0.58
CA SER A 318 -7.43 -14.68 -0.30
C SER A 318 -5.97 -15.12 -0.35
N LEU A 319 -5.02 -14.17 -0.43
CA LEU A 319 -3.58 -14.48 -0.40
C LEU A 319 -3.18 -15.13 0.93
N LEU A 320 -3.67 -14.60 2.06
CA LEU A 320 -3.41 -15.15 3.38
C LEU A 320 -3.99 -16.57 3.50
N ALA A 321 -5.21 -16.81 3.01
CA ALA A 321 -5.81 -18.14 2.99
C ALA A 321 -4.98 -19.14 2.15
N GLN A 322 -4.47 -18.70 0.99
CA GLN A 322 -3.59 -19.53 0.15
C GLN A 322 -2.27 -19.87 0.86
N ILE A 323 -1.63 -18.90 1.51
CA ILE A 323 -0.40 -19.13 2.28
C ILE A 323 -0.69 -20.07 3.45
N GLN A 324 -1.78 -19.87 4.19
CA GLN A 324 -2.18 -20.73 5.30
C GLN A 324 -2.43 -22.18 4.83
N ALA A 325 -3.06 -22.36 3.68
CA ALA A 325 -3.24 -23.68 3.08
C ALA A 325 -1.90 -24.32 2.68
N ALA A 326 -0.96 -23.55 2.10
CA ALA A 326 0.37 -24.05 1.76
C ALA A 326 1.16 -24.46 3.01
N VAL A 327 1.12 -23.65 4.08
CA VAL A 327 1.72 -23.97 5.38
C VAL A 327 1.09 -25.24 5.96
N GLY A 328 -0.23 -25.37 5.91
CA GLY A 328 -0.94 -26.58 6.35
C GLY A 328 -0.51 -27.83 5.58
N ASN A 329 -0.38 -27.73 4.26
CA ASN A 329 0.06 -28.84 3.40
C ASN A 329 1.50 -29.26 3.73
N VAL A 330 2.44 -28.31 3.82
CA VAL A 330 3.84 -28.61 4.16
C VAL A 330 3.96 -29.15 5.59
N GLY A 331 3.21 -28.58 6.54
CA GLY A 331 3.13 -29.11 7.90
C GLY A 331 2.61 -30.54 7.95
N GLY A 332 1.57 -30.86 7.16
CA GLY A 332 1.07 -32.22 7.02
C GLY A 332 2.08 -33.19 6.41
N GLN A 333 2.81 -32.78 5.37
CA GLN A 333 3.89 -33.58 4.77
C GLN A 333 5.03 -33.86 5.77
N LEU A 334 5.41 -32.85 6.57
CA LEU A 334 6.44 -33.03 7.62
C LEU A 334 5.99 -34.02 8.69
N LEU A 335 4.73 -33.93 9.13
CA LEU A 335 4.16 -34.89 10.08
C LEU A 335 4.15 -36.31 9.49
N GLN A 336 3.74 -36.47 8.24
CA GLN A 336 3.75 -37.77 7.56
C GLN A 336 5.16 -38.37 7.48
N VAL A 337 6.16 -37.58 7.06
CA VAL A 337 7.56 -38.05 6.98
C VAL A 337 8.10 -38.42 8.37
N ARG A 338 7.71 -37.67 9.40
CA ARG A 338 8.07 -37.99 10.78
C ARG A 338 7.46 -39.33 11.21
N ASP A 339 6.18 -39.55 10.96
CA ASP A 339 5.50 -40.80 11.31
C ASP A 339 6.10 -42.00 10.54
N ASP A 340 6.44 -41.81 9.25
CA ASP A 340 7.13 -42.82 8.45
C ASP A 340 8.54 -43.13 8.99
N MET A 341 9.27 -42.11 9.45
CA MET A 341 10.60 -42.29 10.06
C MET A 341 10.50 -43.02 11.41
N GLU A 342 9.53 -42.66 12.25
CA GLU A 342 9.27 -43.36 13.51
C GLU A 342 8.89 -44.83 13.25
N ARG A 343 8.07 -45.10 12.23
CA ARG A 343 7.73 -46.48 11.81
C ARG A 343 8.97 -47.24 11.35
N GLN A 344 9.78 -46.67 10.45
CA GLN A 344 11.01 -47.31 9.98
C GLN A 344 11.97 -47.60 11.12
N ASN A 345 12.16 -46.65 12.06
CA ASN A 345 13.01 -46.86 13.23
C ASN A 345 12.54 -48.05 14.08
N ASN A 346 11.23 -48.21 14.27
CA ASN A 346 10.67 -49.36 14.96
C ASN A 346 10.92 -50.67 14.20
N GLU A 347 10.73 -50.69 12.88
CA GLU A 347 11.04 -51.85 12.04
C GLU A 347 12.54 -52.23 12.09
N TYR A 348 13.43 -51.24 12.05
CA TYR A 348 14.88 -51.44 12.21
C TYR A 348 15.23 -52.03 13.58
N ASN A 349 14.61 -51.56 14.67
CA ASN A 349 14.84 -52.10 16.00
C ASN A 349 14.41 -53.58 16.10
N ILE A 350 13.26 -53.94 15.51
CA ILE A 350 12.80 -55.34 15.46
C ILE A 350 13.78 -56.20 14.65
N LEU A 351 14.22 -55.71 13.49
CA LEU A 351 15.16 -56.45 12.65
C LEU A 351 16.51 -56.63 13.34
N LEU A 352 16.98 -55.61 14.07
CA LEU A 352 18.19 -55.69 14.87
C LEU A 352 18.07 -56.75 15.97
N ASP A 353 16.94 -56.81 16.68
CA ASP A 353 16.68 -57.85 17.68
C ASP A 353 16.77 -59.26 17.06
N VAL A 354 16.07 -59.49 15.95
CA VAL A 354 16.13 -60.78 15.21
C VAL A 354 17.56 -61.10 14.76
N LYS A 355 18.29 -60.12 14.21
CA LYS A 355 19.69 -60.30 13.80
C LYS A 355 20.56 -60.72 14.99
N THR A 356 20.46 -60.03 16.12
CA THR A 356 21.24 -60.36 17.31
C THR A 356 20.93 -61.77 17.82
N ARG A 357 19.65 -62.19 17.77
CA ARG A 357 19.25 -63.57 18.09
C ARG A 357 19.86 -64.59 17.15
N LEU A 358 19.80 -64.36 15.85
CA LEU A 358 20.40 -65.26 14.86
C LEU A 358 21.93 -65.33 14.99
N GLU A 359 22.60 -64.22 15.30
CA GLU A 359 24.04 -64.19 15.57
C GLU A 359 24.40 -65.04 16.79
N MET A 360 23.58 -65.01 17.86
CA MET A 360 23.74 -65.92 19.01
C MET A 360 23.56 -67.38 18.59
N GLU A 361 22.51 -67.71 17.83
CA GLU A 361 22.27 -69.07 17.33
C GLU A 361 23.45 -69.57 16.48
N ILE A 362 23.96 -68.76 15.54
CA ILE A 362 25.14 -69.09 14.73
C ILE A 362 26.38 -69.29 15.61
N ALA A 363 26.60 -68.46 16.62
CA ALA A 363 27.71 -68.63 17.55
C ALA A 363 27.61 -69.98 18.30
N THR A 364 26.40 -70.36 18.75
CA THR A 364 26.18 -71.68 19.37
C THR A 364 26.42 -72.83 18.39
N TYR A 365 25.97 -72.70 17.14
CA TYR A 365 26.22 -73.71 16.10
C TYR A 365 27.71 -73.84 15.78
N ARG A 366 28.46 -72.74 15.71
CA ARG A 366 29.92 -72.76 15.52
C ARG A 366 30.62 -73.47 16.67
N ARG A 367 30.27 -73.14 17.91
CA ARG A 367 30.80 -73.81 19.11
C ARG A 367 30.58 -75.33 19.09
N LEU A 368 29.37 -75.75 18.72
CA LEU A 368 29.00 -77.15 18.52
C LEU A 368 29.84 -77.86 17.44
N LEU A 369 30.08 -77.18 16.32
CA LEU A 369 30.84 -77.71 15.18
C LEU A 369 32.36 -77.75 15.42
N GLU A 370 32.89 -76.80 16.18
CA GLU A 370 34.31 -76.71 16.53
C GLU A 370 34.73 -77.71 17.62
N GLY A 371 33.79 -78.51 18.13
CA GLY A 371 34.06 -79.57 19.12
C GLY A 371 34.42 -79.02 20.50
N GLU A 372 34.13 -77.74 20.77
CA GLU A 372 34.24 -77.19 22.11
C GLU A 372 33.07 -77.74 22.93
N ASP A 373 33.35 -78.74 23.77
CA ASP A 373 32.39 -79.38 24.67
C ASP A 373 31.42 -78.33 25.20
N ILE A 374 30.14 -78.51 24.84
CA ILE A 374 29.07 -77.85 25.57
C ILE A 374 29.18 -78.46 26.96
N GLY A 375 29.82 -77.73 27.87
CA GLY A 375 29.57 -77.85 29.29
C GLY A 375 28.11 -77.53 29.53
N LEU A 376 27.23 -78.47 29.17
CA LEU A 376 25.89 -78.54 29.69
C LEU A 376 26.08 -78.52 31.20
N PRO A 377 25.40 -77.64 31.94
CA PRO A 377 25.49 -77.69 33.40
C PRO A 377 25.11 -79.10 33.81
N LEU A 378 26.09 -79.83 34.35
CA LEU A 378 25.88 -81.11 35.02
C LEU A 378 24.80 -80.87 36.06
N TYR A 379 23.58 -81.34 35.78
CA TYR A 379 22.53 -81.35 36.78
C TYR A 379 22.94 -82.40 37.82
N GLU A 380 23.43 -81.94 38.97
CA GLU A 380 23.74 -82.79 40.11
C GLU A 380 22.40 -83.31 40.68
N VAL A 381 21.98 -84.51 40.25
CA VAL A 381 20.76 -85.14 40.76
C VAL A 381 21.04 -85.70 42.16
N ARG A 382 20.74 -84.92 43.20
CA ARG A 382 20.79 -85.40 44.60
C ARG A 382 19.56 -86.25 44.90
N LYS A 383 19.75 -87.57 45.04
CA LYS A 383 18.70 -88.48 45.52
C LYS A 383 18.74 -88.53 47.05
N ILE A 384 17.76 -87.91 47.69
CA ILE A 384 17.57 -87.96 49.15
C ILE A 384 16.64 -89.13 49.45
N VAL A 385 17.13 -90.11 50.20
CA VAL A 385 16.30 -91.21 50.73
C VAL A 385 16.09 -90.93 52.21
N GLU A 386 14.84 -90.63 52.57
CA GLU A 386 14.41 -90.40 53.95
C GLU A 386 13.66 -91.62 54.47
N GLU A 387 14.05 -92.12 55.63
CA GLU A 387 13.37 -93.23 56.31
C GLU A 387 12.51 -92.65 57.44
N VAL A 388 11.19 -92.80 57.31
CA VAL A 388 10.18 -92.25 58.21
C VAL A 388 9.50 -93.40 58.95
N VAL A 389 9.58 -93.39 60.28
CA VAL A 389 8.81 -94.27 61.17
C VAL A 389 7.98 -93.38 62.09
N ASP A 390 6.67 -93.63 62.17
CA ASP A 390 5.71 -92.86 62.98
C ASP A 390 5.75 -91.34 62.77
N GLY A 391 5.85 -90.91 61.51
CA GLY A 391 5.72 -89.49 61.11
C GLY A 391 6.88 -88.58 61.52
N LYS A 392 7.99 -89.14 62.03
CA LYS A 392 9.25 -88.42 62.25
C LYS A 392 10.37 -89.04 61.41
N VAL A 393 11.15 -88.19 60.74
CA VAL A 393 12.32 -88.60 59.93
C VAL A 393 13.42 -89.04 60.90
N VAL A 394 13.82 -90.32 60.86
CA VAL A 394 14.81 -90.90 61.79
C VAL A 394 16.20 -91.00 61.15
N SER A 395 16.28 -90.98 59.81
CA SER A 395 17.53 -91.02 59.05
C SER A 395 17.34 -90.41 57.66
N SER A 396 18.26 -89.53 57.24
CA SER A 396 18.33 -88.99 55.87
C SER A 396 19.70 -89.33 55.29
N LYS A 397 19.71 -90.02 54.14
CA LYS A 397 20.94 -90.41 53.45
C LYS A 397 20.93 -89.80 52.05
N VAL A 398 21.83 -88.85 51.82
CA VAL A 398 22.04 -88.23 50.51
C VAL A 398 22.99 -89.12 49.72
N LYS A 399 22.55 -89.66 48.60
CA LYS A 399 23.43 -90.30 47.61
C LYS A 399 23.58 -89.35 46.43
N GLU A 400 24.78 -88.80 46.28
CA GLU A 400 25.21 -88.12 45.06
C GLU A 400 25.50 -89.21 44.02
N ILE A 401 24.71 -89.25 42.95
CA ILE A 401 24.96 -90.13 41.82
C ILE A 401 25.41 -89.21 40.68
N GLU A 402 26.71 -89.21 40.40
CA GLU A 402 27.24 -88.63 39.17
C GLU A 402 26.88 -89.56 38.01
N GLU A 403 25.74 -89.34 37.39
CA GLU A 403 25.36 -90.06 36.18
C GLU A 403 25.97 -89.33 34.97
N LYS A 404 27.06 -89.88 34.43
CA LYS A 404 27.57 -89.49 33.12
C LYS A 404 26.69 -90.14 32.05
N ILE A 405 26.00 -89.34 31.24
CA ILE A 405 25.37 -89.80 30.00
C ILE A 405 26.44 -89.96 28.93
#